data_AF-A0A952SLG4-F1
#
_entry.id   AF-A0A952SLG4-F1
#
_cell.length_a   1.000
_cell.length_b   1.000
_cell.length_c   1.000
_cell.angle_alpha   90.00
_cell.angle_beta   90.00
_cell.angle_gamma   90.00
#
_symmetry.space_group_name_H-M   'P 1'
#
loop_
_entity.id
_entity.type
_entity.pdbx_description
1 polymer ?
#
loop_
_entity_poly.entity_id
_entity_poly.type
_entity_poly.pdbx_seq_one_letter_code
_entity_poly.pdbx_strand_id
1 'polypeptide(L)'
;MFKVNHYPEITPVLSEAPIFWGVPQIMERLVFGFDSPIIMEILKSGKWKGTVEELIDLVVRNQLITPRLLPIREAIDWVHTVIHTTIRGTKFANWPHWCGGPIEIAVITSDRPFRWVRHKRMDAAIITSEELRS
;
A
#
# COMPACT_ATOMS: atom_id res chain seq x y z
N MET A 1 2.81 -14.36 31.59
CA MET A 1 3.04 -15.59 30.80
C MET A 1 1.99 -15.63 29.69
N PHE A 2 2.38 -15.37 28.44
CA PHE A 2 1.46 -15.39 27.30
C PHE A 2 1.20 -16.84 26.88
N LYS A 3 -0.07 -17.27 26.83
CA LYS A 3 -0.45 -18.57 26.27
C LYS A 3 -0.33 -18.50 24.75
N VAL A 4 0.61 -19.25 24.18
CA VAL A 4 0.67 -19.51 22.74
C VAL A 4 -0.26 -20.68 22.47
N ASN A 5 -1.42 -20.43 21.85
CA ASN A 5 -2.28 -21.49 21.37
C ASN A 5 -1.58 -22.18 20.19
N HIS A 6 -1.28 -23.49 20.32
CA HIS A 6 -0.86 -24.32 19.20
C HIS A 6 -2.09 -24.60 18.32
N TYR A 7 -2.10 -24.00 17.14
CA TYR A 7 -3.01 -24.37 16.05
C TYR A 7 -2.29 -25.41 15.15
N PRO A 8 -3.01 -26.32 14.47
CA PRO A 8 -2.42 -27.31 13.56
C PRO A 8 -1.53 -26.60 12.52
N GLU A 9 -0.52 -27.28 11.96
CA GLU A 9 0.45 -26.68 11.02
C GLU A 9 -0.24 -25.82 9.96
N ILE A 10 -0.23 -24.51 10.18
CA ILE A 10 -0.80 -23.54 9.27
C ILE A 10 0.27 -23.22 8.26
N THR A 11 0.12 -23.70 7.03
CA THR A 11 0.92 -23.22 5.92
C THR A 11 0.54 -21.77 5.66
N PRO A 12 1.44 -20.78 5.85
CA PRO A 12 1.13 -19.41 5.50
C PRO A 12 0.86 -19.34 4.00
N VAL A 13 -0.28 -18.77 3.62
CA VAL A 13 -0.52 -18.42 2.22
C VAL A 13 0.50 -17.35 1.89
N LEU A 14 1.45 -17.67 1.01
CA LEU A 14 2.32 -16.68 0.41
C LEU A 14 1.41 -15.74 -0.39
N SER A 15 1.13 -14.58 0.18
CA SER A 15 0.57 -13.49 -0.60
C SER A 15 1.54 -13.24 -1.74
N GLU A 16 1.06 -13.28 -2.97
CA GLU A 16 1.76 -12.65 -4.08
C GLU A 16 2.05 -11.19 -3.72
N ALA A 17 2.99 -10.55 -4.42
CA ALA A 17 3.39 -9.17 -4.15
C ALA A 17 2.12 -8.29 -3.98
N PRO A 18 2.05 -7.47 -2.91
CA PRO A 18 0.85 -6.71 -2.62
C PRO A 18 0.47 -5.85 -3.84
N ILE A 19 -0.70 -6.13 -4.42
CA ILE A 19 -1.20 -5.38 -5.57
C ILE A 19 -1.80 -4.09 -5.05
N PHE A 20 -1.12 -2.98 -5.31
CA PHE A 20 -1.62 -1.65 -5.00
C PHE A 20 -2.25 -1.02 -6.25
N TRP A 21 -3.48 -0.55 -6.10
CA TRP A 21 -4.17 0.23 -7.12
C TRP A 21 -4.71 1.52 -6.48
N GLY A 22 -4.11 2.65 -6.84
CA GLY A 22 -4.37 3.95 -6.23
C GLY A 22 -3.68 5.07 -7.00
N VAL A 23 -3.05 6.02 -6.29
CA VAL A 23 -2.17 7.03 -6.89
C VAL A 23 -0.74 6.48 -6.85
N PRO A 24 -0.23 5.85 -7.93
CA PRO A 24 1.01 5.08 -7.89
C PRO A 24 2.24 5.94 -7.67
N GLN A 25 2.24 7.20 -8.13
CA GLN A 25 3.43 8.05 -8.22
C GLN A 25 4.13 8.25 -6.86
N ILE A 26 3.36 8.43 -5.78
CA ILE A 26 3.95 8.60 -4.44
C ILE A 26 4.65 7.30 -4.00
N MET A 27 4.02 6.15 -4.26
CA MET A 27 4.59 4.86 -3.91
C MET A 27 5.77 4.48 -4.83
N GLU A 28 5.68 4.77 -6.13
CA GLU A 28 6.77 4.56 -7.09
C GLU A 28 8.00 5.38 -6.70
N ARG A 29 7.84 6.64 -6.28
CA ARG A 29 8.95 7.46 -5.80
C ARG A 29 9.53 6.94 -4.48
N LEU A 30 8.70 6.39 -3.58
CA LEU A 30 9.19 5.78 -2.35
C LEU A 30 9.97 4.49 -2.62
N VAL A 31 9.48 3.64 -3.52
CA VAL A 31 10.04 2.31 -3.79
C VAL A 31 11.19 2.38 -4.77
N PHE A 32 11.07 3.11 -5.88
CA PHE A 32 12.04 3.15 -6.97
C PHE A 32 12.82 4.47 -7.05
N GLY A 33 12.38 5.52 -6.36
CA GLY A 33 13.00 6.85 -6.41
C GLY A 33 12.53 7.74 -7.57
N PHE A 34 11.65 7.25 -8.44
CA PHE A 34 11.17 7.94 -9.63
C PHE A 34 9.78 7.46 -10.06
N ASP A 35 9.14 8.17 -10.99
CA ASP A 35 7.87 7.74 -11.60
C ASP A 35 8.13 6.83 -12.81
N SER A 36 7.41 5.70 -12.92
CA SER A 36 7.60 4.67 -13.96
C SER A 36 7.78 5.18 -15.40
N PRO A 37 7.10 6.26 -15.86
CA PRO A 37 7.29 6.79 -17.21
C PRO A 37 8.74 7.15 -17.58
N ILE A 38 9.61 7.44 -16.60
CA ILE A 38 11.02 7.79 -16.87
C ILE A 38 11.76 6.68 -17.62
N ILE A 39 11.39 5.41 -17.44
CA ILE A 39 12.02 4.27 -18.10
C ILE A 39 11.82 4.39 -19.61
N MET A 40 10.60 4.68 -20.04
CA MET A 40 10.30 4.86 -21.46
C MET A 40 10.98 6.10 -22.03
N GLU A 41 11.08 7.18 -21.27
CA GLU A 41 11.78 8.40 -21.71
C GLU A 41 13.29 8.20 -21.83
N ILE A 42 13.91 7.42 -20.93
CA ILE A 42 15.32 7.02 -21.05
C ILE A 42 15.55 6.22 -22.34
N LEU A 43 14.69 5.25 -22.64
CA LEU A 43 14.77 4.44 -23.85
C LEU A 43 14.60 5.30 -25.12
N LYS A 44 13.58 6.17 -25.14
CA LYS A 44 13.32 7.09 -26.27
C LYS A 44 14.45 8.08 -26.50
N SER A 45 15.21 8.45 -25.46
CA SER A 45 16.29 9.42 -25.57
C SER A 45 17.44 8.98 -26.48
N GLY A 46 17.55 7.67 -26.77
CA GLY A 46 18.66 7.09 -27.52
C GLY A 46 20.03 7.14 -26.80
N LYS A 47 20.07 7.62 -25.56
CA LYS A 47 21.30 7.70 -24.75
C LYS A 47 21.63 6.40 -24.03
N TRP A 48 20.61 5.59 -23.73
CA TRP A 48 20.79 4.26 -23.18
C TRP A 48 21.19 3.28 -24.28
N LYS A 49 22.23 2.48 -24.02
CA LYS A 49 22.79 1.52 -24.99
C LYS A 49 22.45 0.06 -24.67
N GLY A 50 21.89 -0.20 -23.48
CA GLY A 50 21.48 -1.53 -23.05
C GLY A 50 20.07 -1.89 -23.52
N THR A 51 19.60 -3.07 -23.13
CA THR A 51 18.21 -3.49 -23.36
C THR A 51 17.25 -2.89 -22.32
N VAL A 52 15.94 -3.03 -22.55
CA VAL A 52 14.93 -2.61 -21.56
C VAL A 52 14.99 -3.48 -20.31
N GLU A 53 15.27 -4.77 -20.46
CA GLU A 53 15.42 -5.72 -19.36
C GLU A 53 16.59 -5.34 -18.46
N GLU A 54 17.73 -4.95 -19.04
CA GLU A 54 18.90 -4.50 -18.26
C GLU A 54 18.60 -3.23 -17.44
N LEU A 55 17.79 -2.33 -18.01
CA LEU A 55 17.35 -1.12 -17.31
C LEU A 55 16.37 -1.46 -16.17
N ILE A 56 15.41 -2.35 -16.42
CA ILE A 56 14.48 -2.85 -15.38
C ILE A 56 15.27 -3.54 -14.26
N ASP A 57 16.24 -4.38 -14.58
CA ASP A 57 17.08 -5.06 -13.60
C ASP A 57 17.93 -4.07 -12.77
N LEU A 58 18.38 -2.98 -13.38
CA LEU A 58 19.07 -1.90 -12.65
C LEU A 58 18.12 -1.23 -11.65
N VAL A 59 16.88 -0.95 -12.05
CA VAL A 59 15.86 -0.37 -11.16
C VAL A 59 15.52 -1.32 -10.01
N VAL A 60 15.18 -2.57 -10.33
CA VAL A 60 14.73 -3.57 -9.35
C VAL A 60 15.82 -3.88 -8.31
N ARG A 61 17.11 -3.85 -8.71
CA ARG A 61 18.24 -4.02 -7.77
C ARG A 61 18.47 -2.84 -6.83
N ASN A 62 18.01 -1.64 -7.20
CA ASN A 62 18.20 -0.41 -6.44
C ASN A 62 16.92 0.10 -5.76
N GLN A 63 15.83 -0.66 -5.82
CA GLN A 63 14.60 -0.31 -5.13
C GLN A 63 14.76 -0.39 -3.60
N LEU A 64 13.97 0.40 -2.88
CA LEU A 64 13.79 0.22 -1.45
C LEU A 64 13.27 -1.21 -1.19
N ILE A 65 14.05 -2.00 -0.45
CA ILE A 65 13.70 -3.38 -0.13
C ILE A 65 12.43 -3.37 0.72
N THR A 66 11.29 -3.69 0.09
CA THR A 66 10.06 -3.95 0.81
C THR A 66 10.10 -5.41 1.25
N PRO A 67 9.96 -5.73 2.55
CA PRO A 67 9.96 -7.11 3.01
C PRO A 67 8.80 -7.88 2.33
N ARG A 68 9.11 -8.97 1.64
CA ARG A 68 8.09 -9.84 1.01
C ARG A 68 7.22 -10.56 2.04
N LEU A 69 7.73 -10.70 3.26
CA LEU A 69 7.05 -11.29 4.40
C LEU A 69 7.01 -10.24 5.50
N LEU A 70 5.84 -9.64 5.70
CA LEU A 70 5.60 -8.70 6.78
C LEU A 70 4.84 -9.43 7.91
N PRO A 71 5.25 -9.26 9.18
CA PRO A 71 4.37 -9.56 10.30
C PRO A 71 3.02 -8.84 10.12
N ILE A 72 1.93 -9.46 10.58
CA ILE A 72 0.57 -8.93 10.34
C ILE A 72 0.40 -7.46 10.72
N ARG A 73 1.08 -7.00 11.77
CA ARG A 73 1.08 -5.60 12.20
C ARG A 73 1.69 -4.68 11.15
N GLU A 74 2.88 -5.02 10.66
CA GLU A 74 3.57 -4.23 9.63
C GLU A 74 2.79 -4.25 8.31
N ALA A 75 2.12 -5.37 8.00
CA ALA A 75 1.24 -5.45 6.83
C ALA A 75 0.04 -4.49 6.96
N ILE A 76 -0.57 -4.40 8.14
CA ILE A 76 -1.65 -3.43 8.42
C ILE A 76 -1.14 -1.99 8.26
N ASP A 77 0.02 -1.67 8.85
CA ASP A 77 0.60 -0.33 8.81
C ASP A 77 1.02 0.07 7.38
N TRP A 78 1.55 -0.88 6.61
CA TRP A 78 1.85 -0.70 5.18
C TRP A 78 0.59 -0.40 4.38
N VAL A 79 -0.46 -1.22 4.51
CA VAL A 79 -1.74 -1.01 3.80
C VAL A 79 -2.37 0.33 4.19
N HIS A 80 -2.35 0.68 5.47
CA HIS A 80 -2.84 1.98 5.94
C HIS A 80 -2.09 3.14 5.28
N THR A 81 -0.75 3.06 5.26
CA THR A 81 0.12 4.08 4.67
C THR A 81 -0.17 4.25 3.18
N VAL A 82 -0.27 3.14 2.45
CA VAL A 82 -0.53 3.12 1.00
C VAL A 82 -1.91 3.70 0.63
N ILE A 83 -2.95 3.40 1.41
CA ILE A 83 -4.27 4.01 1.22
C ILE A 83 -4.22 5.50 1.59
N HIS A 84 -3.53 5.85 2.69
CA HIS A 84 -3.38 7.24 3.11
C HIS A 84 -2.66 8.09 2.07
N THR A 85 -1.57 7.60 1.47
CA THR A 85 -0.87 8.29 0.39
C THR A 85 -1.76 8.49 -0.82
N THR A 86 -2.61 7.50 -1.15
CA THR A 86 -3.63 7.65 -2.22
C THR A 86 -4.59 8.79 -1.93
N ILE A 87 -5.21 8.81 -0.74
CA ILE A 87 -6.16 9.85 -0.31
C ILE A 87 -5.51 11.24 -0.30
N ARG A 88 -4.22 11.32 0.05
CA ARG A 88 -3.48 12.59 0.03
C ARG A 88 -3.08 12.99 -1.39
N GLY A 89 -2.66 12.03 -2.21
CA GLY A 89 -2.23 12.25 -3.59
C GLY A 89 -3.36 12.76 -4.48
N THR A 90 -4.57 12.23 -4.31
CA THR A 90 -5.75 12.70 -5.06
C THR A 90 -6.04 14.18 -4.83
N LYS A 91 -5.68 14.75 -3.67
CA LYS A 91 -5.84 16.19 -3.39
C LYS A 91 -5.05 17.11 -4.32
N PHE A 92 -3.99 16.58 -4.92
CA PHE A 92 -3.13 17.30 -5.86
C PHE A 92 -3.40 16.91 -7.31
N ALA A 93 -4.38 16.03 -7.55
CA ALA A 93 -4.78 15.64 -8.88
C ALA A 93 -5.79 16.63 -9.47
N ASN A 94 -5.75 16.82 -10.79
CA ASN A 94 -6.73 17.62 -11.52
C ASN A 94 -8.08 16.89 -11.75
N TRP A 95 -8.27 15.75 -11.09
CA TRP A 95 -9.45 14.90 -11.22
C TRP A 95 -10.31 14.98 -9.95
N PRO A 96 -11.63 14.70 -10.04
CA PRO A 96 -12.47 14.62 -8.86
C PRO A 96 -11.91 13.64 -7.82
N HIS A 97 -11.97 14.00 -6.54
CA HIS A 97 -11.51 13.11 -5.47
C HIS A 97 -12.45 11.91 -5.34
N TRP A 98 -11.99 10.72 -5.74
CA TRP A 98 -12.77 9.48 -5.65
C TRP A 98 -12.58 8.72 -4.34
N CYS A 99 -11.53 9.02 -3.58
CA CYS A 99 -11.29 8.44 -2.26
C CYS A 99 -10.96 9.53 -1.23
N GLY A 100 -11.42 9.33 0.01
CA GLY A 100 -11.26 10.28 1.10
C GLY A 100 -11.83 9.78 2.42
N GLY A 101 -11.76 10.62 3.45
CA GLY A 101 -12.29 10.31 4.77
C GLY A 101 -11.42 9.34 5.60
N PRO A 102 -11.95 8.86 6.75
CA PRO A 102 -11.26 7.90 7.61
C PRO A 102 -11.06 6.54 6.93
N ILE A 103 -9.86 5.96 7.07
CA ILE A 103 -9.52 4.63 6.56
C ILE A 103 -10.01 3.55 7.52
N GLU A 104 -10.68 2.54 6.99
CA GLU A 104 -11.13 1.35 7.71
C GLU A 104 -10.31 0.13 7.28
N ILE A 105 -9.96 -0.72 8.24
CA ILE A 105 -9.11 -1.90 8.02
C ILE A 105 -9.70 -3.07 8.79
N ALA A 106 -9.86 -4.19 8.09
CA ALA A 106 -10.16 -5.49 8.68
C ALA A 106 -9.10 -6.50 8.27
N VAL A 107 -8.94 -7.53 9.10
CA VAL A 107 -7.97 -8.60 8.90
C VAL A 107 -8.67 -9.94 9.00
N ILE A 108 -8.31 -10.84 8.09
CA ILE A 108 -8.63 -12.26 8.12
C ILE A 108 -7.29 -12.98 8.07
N THR A 109 -7.05 -13.92 8.98
CA THR A 109 -5.86 -14.79 8.95
C THR A 109 -6.29 -16.24 8.89
N SER A 110 -5.36 -17.14 8.59
CA SER A 110 -5.65 -18.57 8.57
C SER A 110 -6.04 -19.14 9.94
N ASP A 111 -5.57 -18.54 11.04
CA ASP A 111 -5.91 -18.92 12.41
C ASP A 111 -7.11 -18.14 13.00
N ARG A 112 -7.57 -17.05 12.37
CA ARG A 112 -8.60 -16.17 12.94
C ARG A 112 -9.63 -15.71 11.91
N PRO A 113 -10.92 -15.73 12.28
CA PRO A 113 -11.95 -15.17 11.42
C PRO A 113 -11.79 -13.65 11.28
N PHE A 114 -12.57 -13.07 10.38
CA PHE A 114 -12.67 -11.64 10.15
C PHE A 114 -12.73 -10.81 11.44
N ARG A 115 -11.86 -9.80 11.54
CA ARG A 115 -11.85 -8.82 12.63
C ARG A 115 -11.56 -7.43 12.10
N TRP A 116 -12.33 -6.45 12.57
CA TRP A 116 -12.00 -5.04 12.39
C TRP A 116 -10.78 -4.67 13.24
N VAL A 117 -9.75 -4.15 12.58
CA VAL A 117 -8.60 -3.50 13.24
C VAL A 117 -8.90 -2.01 13.45
N ARG A 118 -9.56 -1.39 12.47
CA ARG A 118 -10.04 -0.02 12.52
C ARG A 118 -11.38 0.05 11.79
N HIS A 119 -12.44 0.39 12.52
CA HIS A 119 -13.79 0.51 11.98
C HIS A 119 -14.39 1.83 12.44
N LYS A 120 -15.00 2.57 11.52
CA LYS A 120 -15.71 3.79 11.88
C LYS A 120 -17.12 3.42 12.32
N ARG A 121 -17.72 4.23 13.19
CA ARG A 121 -19.15 4.10 13.47
C ARG A 121 -19.94 4.40 12.19
N MET A 122 -21.07 3.72 12.01
CA MET A 122 -21.89 3.85 10.81
C MET A 122 -22.36 5.30 10.55
N ASP A 123 -22.55 6.07 11.60
CA ASP A 123 -22.96 7.49 11.58
C ASP A 123 -21.80 8.47 11.28
N ALA A 124 -20.54 8.02 11.32
CA ALA A 124 -19.37 8.89 11.20
C ALA A 124 -19.21 9.59 9.84
N ALA A 125 -19.97 9.18 8.82
CA ALA A 125 -20.00 9.85 7.51
C ALA A 125 -21.08 10.95 7.42
N ILE A 126 -22.00 10.99 8.37
CA ILE A 126 -23.16 11.90 8.40
C ILE A 126 -22.95 12.99 9.47
N ILE A 127 -22.24 12.65 10.55
CA ILE A 127 -21.88 13.59 11.62
C ILE A 127 -20.79 14.54 11.10
N THR A 128 -21.16 15.81 10.90
CA THR A 128 -20.21 16.87 10.50
C THR A 128 -19.23 17.15 11.65
N SER A 129 -18.03 17.61 11.31
CA SER A 129 -16.94 17.85 12.28
C SER A 129 -17.27 18.84 13.41
N GLU A 130 -18.38 19.57 13.33
CA GLU A 130 -18.90 20.43 14.40
C GLU A 130 -19.53 19.64 15.55
N GLU A 131 -20.17 18.50 15.30
CA GLU A 131 -20.91 17.71 16.30
C GLU A 131 -19.99 16.82 17.16
N LEU A 132 -18.74 16.59 16.73
CA LEU A 132 -17.75 15.81 17.50
C LEU A 132 -17.04 16.64 18.60
N ARG A 133 -17.32 17.95 18.69
CA ARG A 133 -16.69 18.89 19.65
C ARG A 133 -17.63 19.36 20.77
N SER A 134 -18.89 18.96 20.76
CA SER A 134 -19.87 19.18 21.84
C SER A 134 -19.99 17.95 22.73
#